data_AF-I0KCT7-F1
#
_entry.id   AF-I0KCT7-F1
#
_cell.length_a   1.000
_cell.length_b   1.000
_cell.length_c   1.000
_cell.angle_alpha   90.00
_cell.angle_beta   90.00
_cell.angle_gamma   90.00
#
_symmetry.space_group_name_H-M   'P 1'
#
loop_
_entity.id
_entity.type
_entity.pdbx_description
1 polymer ?
#
loop_
_entity_poly.entity_id
_entity_poly.type
_entity_poly.pdbx_seq_one_letter_code
_entity_poly.pdbx_strand_id
1 'polypeptide(L)'
;MDRRFYGGFTAMGNPEQIIKAGEATRFSSDNQPEDSPRNTGPISKYLREIGDATELVMTLKITKPDKNGVPTTKESTHRIETIGGATIKKMLATRLYQQAINGDTTAAKIILDRTEGRVPQQLNLGNSDGSPLDIRDMSSLTIEQLRAIANGEA
;
A
#
# COMPACT_ATOMS: atom_id res chain seq x y z
N MET A 1 32.79 -12.45 39.86
CA MET A 1 32.24 -11.17 39.35
C MET A 1 33.18 -10.71 38.24
N ASP A 2 32.89 -11.05 36.99
CA ASP A 2 33.69 -10.60 35.84
C ASP A 2 32.91 -9.56 35.03
N ARG A 3 33.55 -8.42 34.79
CA ARG A 3 32.99 -7.29 34.07
C ARG A 3 33.22 -7.46 32.57
N ARG A 4 32.13 -7.30 31.83
CA ARG A 4 32.07 -7.20 30.36
C ARG A 4 32.97 -6.06 29.85
N PHE A 5 33.79 -6.35 28.84
CA PHE A 5 34.25 -5.35 27.86
C PHE A 5 34.04 -5.91 26.45
N TYR A 6 33.54 -5.04 25.58
CA TYR A 6 32.95 -5.31 24.28
C TYR A 6 33.92 -5.97 23.28
N GLY A 7 33.42 -6.95 22.53
CA GLY A 7 34.09 -7.53 21.37
C GLY A 7 34.27 -6.48 20.29
N GLY A 8 35.51 -6.04 20.12
CA GLY A 8 35.93 -5.20 19.00
C GLY A 8 35.88 -6.00 17.69
N PHE A 9 35.18 -5.45 16.71
CA PHE A 9 35.24 -5.87 15.31
C PHE A 9 36.70 -5.93 14.85
N THR A 10 37.20 -7.14 14.65
CA THR A 10 38.50 -7.39 14.01
C THR A 10 38.27 -8.21 12.76
N ALA A 11 38.17 -7.52 11.62
CA ALA A 11 38.44 -8.07 10.30
C ALA A 11 38.99 -6.94 9.44
N MET A 12 40.30 -6.71 9.56
CA MET A 12 41.12 -5.96 8.62
C MET A 12 41.14 -6.73 7.29
N GLY A 13 40.59 -6.17 6.22
CA GLY A 13 40.91 -6.57 4.85
C GLY A 13 42.17 -5.83 4.39
N ASN A 14 43.03 -6.48 3.60
CA ASN A 14 44.15 -5.82 2.93
C ASN A 14 43.62 -4.58 2.17
N PRO A 15 44.18 -3.37 2.33
CA PRO A 15 43.67 -2.14 1.70
C PRO A 15 43.40 -2.28 0.20
N GLU A 16 44.25 -3.02 -0.52
CA GLU A 16 44.09 -3.27 -1.95
C GLU A 16 42.84 -4.10 -2.29
N GLN A 17 42.42 -4.99 -1.39
CA GLN A 17 41.20 -5.80 -1.57
C GLN A 17 39.94 -4.98 -1.32
N ILE A 18 40.00 -4.03 -0.38
CA ILE A 18 38.88 -3.11 -0.09
C ILE A 18 38.69 -2.14 -1.27
N ILE A 19 39.79 -1.64 -1.85
CA ILE A 19 39.73 -0.77 -3.03
C ILE A 19 39.18 -1.52 -4.24
N LYS A 20 39.68 -2.74 -4.52
CA LYS A 20 39.15 -3.58 -5.61
C LYS A 20 37.68 -3.97 -5.41
N ALA A 21 37.27 -4.26 -4.18
CA ALA A 21 35.86 -4.52 -3.87
C ALA A 21 35.00 -3.26 -4.08
N GLY A 22 35.51 -2.08 -3.70
CA GLY A 22 34.87 -0.79 -3.95
C GLY A 22 34.76 -0.46 -5.44
N GLU A 23 35.77 -0.78 -6.24
CA GLU A 23 35.74 -0.63 -7.71
C GLU A 23 34.73 -1.59 -8.35
N ALA A 24 34.70 -2.84 -7.91
CA ALA A 24 33.79 -3.87 -8.43
C ALA A 24 32.32 -3.70 -7.99
N THR A 25 32.05 -2.92 -6.94
CA THR A 25 30.68 -2.64 -6.45
C THR A 25 30.23 -1.22 -6.74
N ARG A 26 31.06 -0.43 -7.43
CA ARG A 26 30.72 0.93 -7.81
C ARG A 26 29.60 0.91 -8.84
N PHE A 27 28.58 1.74 -8.61
CA PHE A 27 27.51 1.97 -9.57
C PHE A 27 28.11 2.55 -10.87
N SER A 28 28.09 1.76 -11.94
CA SER A 28 28.48 2.13 -13.31
C SER A 28 27.37 1.73 -14.27
N SER A 29 27.42 2.14 -15.54
CA SER A 29 26.47 1.67 -16.57
C SER A 29 26.45 0.15 -16.71
N ASP A 30 27.60 -0.49 -16.45
CA ASP A 30 27.81 -1.93 -16.66
C ASP A 30 27.58 -2.75 -15.39
N ASN A 31 27.38 -2.07 -14.26
CA ASN A 31 27.17 -2.66 -12.94
C ASN A 31 25.92 -2.06 -12.27
N GLN A 32 24.89 -1.85 -13.10
CA GLN A 32 23.54 -1.61 -12.61
C GLN A 32 22.92 -2.98 -12.29
N PRO A 33 22.16 -3.10 -11.19
CA PRO A 33 21.29 -4.27 -11.05
C PRO A 33 20.45 -4.38 -12.31
N GLU A 34 20.40 -5.56 -12.94
CA GLU A 34 19.47 -5.80 -14.04
C GLU A 34 18.10 -5.34 -13.56
N ASP A 35 17.56 -4.31 -14.19
CA ASP A 35 16.18 -3.89 -13.98
C ASP A 35 15.34 -5.13 -14.24
N SER A 36 14.95 -5.82 -13.17
CA SER A 36 13.94 -6.86 -13.23
C SER A 36 12.79 -6.23 -14.01
N PRO A 37 12.28 -6.86 -15.08
CA PRO A 37 11.13 -6.36 -15.80
C PRO A 37 9.90 -6.60 -14.91
N ARG A 38 9.86 -5.92 -13.76
CA ARG A 38 8.60 -5.59 -13.13
C ARG A 38 7.88 -4.81 -14.21
N ASN A 39 6.73 -5.33 -14.63
CA ASN A 39 5.74 -4.55 -15.33
C ASN A 39 5.37 -3.36 -14.41
N THR A 40 6.20 -2.31 -14.42
CA THR A 40 6.06 -1.07 -13.66
C THR A 40 5.03 -0.20 -14.37
N GLY A 41 3.83 -0.76 -14.54
CA GLY A 41 2.65 0.03 -14.73
C GLY A 41 2.18 0.60 -13.39
N PRO A 42 1.32 1.63 -13.42
CA PRO A 42 0.55 1.98 -12.23
C PRO A 42 -0.20 0.73 -11.72
N ILE A 43 -0.44 0.65 -10.41
CA ILE A 43 -1.16 -0.48 -9.78
C ILE A 43 -2.48 -0.79 -10.51
N SER A 44 -3.12 0.22 -11.10
CA SER A 44 -4.31 0.06 -11.94
C SER A 44 -4.11 -0.85 -13.15
N LYS A 45 -2.94 -0.85 -13.79
CA LYS A 45 -2.58 -1.75 -14.90
C LYS A 45 -2.52 -3.20 -14.39
N TYR A 46 -1.84 -3.42 -13.27
CA TYR A 46 -1.74 -4.74 -12.64
C TYR A 46 -3.11 -5.29 -12.22
N LEU A 47 -3.95 -4.46 -11.59
CA LEU A 47 -5.32 -4.87 -11.21
C LEU A 47 -6.20 -5.17 -12.43
N ARG A 48 -5.98 -4.47 -13.55
CA ARG A 48 -6.67 -4.76 -14.81
C ARG A 48 -6.25 -6.11 -15.39
N GLU A 49 -4.95 -6.39 -15.42
CA GLU A 49 -4.40 -7.67 -15.87
C GLU A 49 -4.94 -8.85 -15.04
N ILE A 50 -5.00 -8.72 -13.70
CA ILE A 50 -5.64 -9.73 -12.85
C ILE A 50 -7.13 -9.87 -13.17
N GLY A 51 -7.83 -8.76 -13.37
CA GLY A 51 -9.26 -8.78 -13.67
C GLY A 51 -9.60 -9.50 -14.98
N ASP A 52 -8.70 -9.41 -15.97
CA ASP A 52 -8.84 -10.02 -17.30
C ASP A 52 -8.34 -11.48 -17.35
N ALA A 53 -7.57 -11.92 -16.36
CA ALA A 53 -7.14 -13.30 -16.25
C ALA A 53 -8.33 -14.24 -15.92
N THR A 54 -8.18 -15.51 -16.32
CA THR A 54 -9.05 -16.64 -15.94
C THR A 54 -8.47 -17.44 -14.77
N GLU A 55 -7.13 -17.40 -14.69
CA GLU A 55 -6.20 -17.88 -13.68
C GLU A 55 -5.88 -16.89 -12.52
N LEU A 56 -6.12 -17.20 -11.24
CA LEU A 56 -5.41 -16.52 -10.14
C LEU A 56 -4.73 -17.50 -9.19
N VAL A 57 -3.41 -17.40 -9.09
CA VAL A 57 -2.60 -18.14 -8.12
C VAL A 57 -2.06 -17.17 -7.08
N MET A 58 -2.37 -17.41 -5.81
CA MET A 58 -1.93 -16.60 -4.67
C MET A 58 -1.16 -17.45 -3.68
N THR A 59 0.05 -17.04 -3.32
CA THR A 59 0.81 -17.63 -2.22
C THR A 59 0.68 -16.73 -1.00
N LEU A 60 -0.01 -17.23 0.03
CA LEU A 60 -0.12 -16.56 1.32
C LEU A 60 1.03 -17.03 2.20
N LYS A 61 1.83 -16.07 2.68
CA LYS A 61 2.86 -16.32 3.68
C LYS A 61 2.42 -15.67 4.99
N ILE A 62 2.15 -16.50 5.99
CA ILE A 62 1.77 -16.03 7.32
C ILE A 62 2.95 -16.28 8.25
N THR A 63 3.56 -15.22 8.74
CA THR A 63 4.63 -15.29 9.74
C THR A 63 4.05 -15.01 11.12
N LYS A 64 4.21 -15.96 12.04
CA LYS A 64 3.84 -15.80 13.45
C LYS A 64 5.04 -16.11 14.34
N PRO A 65 5.27 -15.33 15.41
CA PRO A 65 6.24 -15.71 16.43
C PRO A 65 5.75 -16.98 17.13
N ASP A 66 6.60 -18.00 17.19
CA ASP A 66 6.36 -19.20 17.99
C ASP A 66 6.48 -18.88 19.49
N LYS A 67 6.11 -19.81 20.36
CA LYS A 67 6.17 -19.69 21.82
C LYS A 67 7.55 -19.31 22.36
N ASN A 68 8.60 -19.55 21.57
CA ASN A 68 10.00 -19.24 21.88
C ASN A 68 10.53 -17.96 21.19
N GLY A 69 9.65 -17.15 20.58
CA GLY A 69 10.02 -15.91 19.90
C GLY A 69 10.64 -16.07 18.52
N VAL A 70 10.75 -17.30 17.99
CA VAL A 70 11.26 -17.59 16.65
C VAL A 70 10.14 -17.41 15.62
N PRO A 71 10.32 -16.62 14.54
CA PRO A 71 9.32 -16.47 13.51
C PRO A 71 9.14 -17.79 12.75
N THR A 72 7.93 -18.35 12.81
CA THR A 72 7.54 -19.49 11.97
C THR A 72 6.70 -18.97 10.81
N THR A 73 7.09 -19.32 9.59
CA THR A 73 6.38 -18.95 8.37
C THR A 73 5.62 -20.17 7.87
N LYS A 74 4.30 -20.02 7.69
CA LYS A 74 3.48 -20.98 6.97
C LYS A 74 3.13 -20.43 5.60
N GLU A 75 3.40 -21.21 4.58
CA GLU A 75 3.04 -20.88 3.20
C GLU A 75 1.85 -21.73 2.77
N SER A 76 0.84 -21.09 2.17
CA SER A 76 -0.25 -21.79 1.49
C SER A 76 -0.45 -21.20 0.10
N THR A 77 -0.54 -22.07 -0.90
CA THR A 77 -0.83 -21.66 -2.28
C THR A 77 -2.30 -21.94 -2.57
N HIS A 78 -3.02 -20.89 -2.98
CA HIS A 78 -4.41 -20.95 -3.37
C HIS A 78 -4.55 -20.65 -4.86
N ARG A 79 -5.31 -21.49 -5.55
CA ARG A 79 -5.60 -21.36 -6.97
C ARG A 79 -7.10 -21.13 -7.14
N ILE A 80 -7.46 -20.05 -7.82
CA ILE A 80 -8.83 -19.71 -8.17
C ILE A 80 -8.91 -19.75 -9.69
N GLU A 81 -9.81 -20.58 -10.19
CA GLU A 81 -10.06 -20.72 -11.63
C GLU A 81 -11.51 -20.39 -11.94
N THR A 82 -11.69 -19.68 -13.04
CA THR A 82 -13.02 -19.41 -13.60
C THR A 82 -13.42 -20.51 -14.58
N ILE A 83 -14.63 -21.03 -14.44
CA ILE A 83 -15.18 -22.05 -15.36
C ILE A 83 -15.64 -21.38 -16.66
N GLY A 84 -15.37 -22.00 -17.81
CA GLY A 84 -15.91 -21.58 -19.11
C GLY A 84 -15.25 -20.35 -19.74
N GLY A 85 -14.01 -20.03 -19.37
CA GLY A 85 -13.26 -18.90 -19.96
C GLY A 85 -13.76 -17.51 -19.54
N ALA A 86 -14.60 -17.43 -18.51
CA ALA A 86 -15.00 -16.15 -17.93
C ALA A 86 -13.80 -15.48 -17.25
N THR A 87 -13.67 -14.16 -17.33
CA THR A 87 -12.61 -13.43 -16.64
C THR A 87 -12.91 -13.29 -15.14
N ILE A 88 -11.90 -13.18 -14.28
CA ILE A 88 -12.05 -12.99 -12.82
C ILE A 88 -12.95 -11.79 -12.49
N LYS A 89 -12.87 -10.69 -13.24
CA LYS A 89 -13.76 -9.53 -13.05
C LYS A 89 -15.25 -9.89 -13.21
N LYS A 90 -15.59 -10.82 -14.12
CA LYS A 90 -16.99 -11.28 -14.32
C LYS A 90 -17.43 -12.12 -13.13
N MET A 91 -16.58 -13.02 -12.65
CA MET A 91 -16.85 -13.82 -11.44
C MET A 91 -17.11 -12.92 -10.23
N LEU A 92 -16.25 -11.91 -10.00
CA LEU A 92 -16.42 -10.96 -8.90
C LEU A 92 -17.70 -10.11 -9.06
N ALA A 93 -18.00 -9.65 -10.27
CA ALA A 93 -19.23 -8.91 -10.55
C ALA A 93 -20.47 -9.76 -10.26
N THR A 94 -20.53 -11.01 -10.74
CA THR A 94 -21.63 -11.93 -10.46
C THR A 94 -21.81 -12.16 -8.97
N ARG A 95 -20.71 -12.33 -8.23
CA ARG A 95 -20.76 -12.50 -6.77
C ARG A 95 -21.32 -11.26 -6.08
N LEU A 96 -20.93 -10.07 -6.53
CA LEU A 96 -21.43 -8.80 -6.01
C LEU A 96 -22.93 -8.63 -6.27
N TYR A 97 -23.41 -8.95 -7.48
CA TYR A 97 -24.84 -8.95 -7.80
C TYR A 97 -25.60 -9.95 -6.93
N GLN A 98 -25.06 -11.15 -6.72
CA GLN A 98 -25.68 -12.15 -5.87
C GLN A 98 -25.79 -11.66 -4.41
N GLN A 99 -24.75 -11.02 -3.87
CA GLN A 99 -24.79 -10.42 -2.54
C GLN A 99 -25.88 -9.34 -2.43
N ALA A 100 -25.98 -8.47 -3.43
CA ALA A 100 -27.02 -7.44 -3.47
C ALA A 100 -28.43 -8.02 -3.53
N ILE A 101 -28.66 -9.05 -4.37
CA ILE A 101 -29.95 -9.77 -4.46
C ILE A 101 -30.29 -10.44 -3.12
N ASN A 102 -29.29 -10.95 -2.40
CA ASN A 102 -29.46 -11.56 -1.08
C ASN A 102 -29.65 -10.54 0.06
N GLY A 103 -29.73 -9.24 -0.25
CA GLY A 103 -30.02 -8.18 0.73
C GLY A 103 -28.79 -7.51 1.35
N ASP A 104 -27.58 -7.73 0.82
CA ASP A 104 -26.41 -6.94 1.24
C ASP A 104 -26.53 -5.50 0.70
N THR A 105 -26.89 -4.59 1.59
CA THR A 105 -27.09 -3.16 1.28
C THR A 105 -25.81 -2.47 0.83
N THR A 106 -24.64 -2.95 1.24
CA THR A 106 -23.35 -2.41 0.80
C THR A 106 -23.09 -2.79 -0.64
N ALA A 107 -23.32 -4.06 -0.99
CA ALA A 107 -23.20 -4.53 -2.37
C ALA A 107 -24.19 -3.80 -3.29
N ALA A 108 -25.44 -3.63 -2.86
CA ALA A 108 -26.46 -2.88 -3.60
C ALA A 108 -26.04 -1.43 -3.86
N LYS A 109 -25.54 -0.74 -2.82
CA LYS A 109 -25.02 0.63 -2.96
C LYS A 109 -23.88 0.71 -3.95
N ILE A 110 -22.92 -0.21 -3.90
CA ILE A 110 -21.76 -0.23 -4.82
C ILE A 110 -22.23 -0.40 -6.27
N ILE A 111 -23.23 -1.24 -6.50
CA ILE A 111 -23.80 -1.44 -7.84
C ILE A 111 -24.48 -0.15 -8.31
N LEU A 112 -25.36 0.43 -7.50
CA LEU A 112 -26.06 1.67 -7.82
C LEU A 112 -25.09 2.83 -8.10
N ASP A 113 -24.08 3.02 -7.24
CA ASP A 113 -23.04 4.04 -7.43
C ASP A 113 -22.28 3.88 -8.76
N ARG A 114 -22.19 2.65 -9.29
CA ARG A 114 -21.52 2.35 -10.57
C ARG A 114 -22.45 2.43 -11.78
N THR A 115 -23.74 2.14 -11.63
CA THR A 115 -24.71 2.13 -12.74
C THR A 115 -25.42 3.46 -12.90
N GLU A 116 -25.82 4.08 -11.80
CA GLU A 116 -26.58 5.33 -11.75
C GLU A 116 -25.69 6.53 -11.41
N GLY A 117 -24.45 6.27 -10.97
CA GLY A 117 -23.51 7.27 -10.51
C GLY A 117 -23.69 7.58 -9.02
N ARG A 118 -22.70 8.26 -8.45
CA ARG A 118 -22.78 8.73 -7.07
C ARG A 118 -23.71 9.94 -6.98
N VAL A 119 -24.47 10.02 -5.88
CA VAL A 119 -25.24 11.22 -5.55
C VAL A 119 -24.31 12.43 -5.53
N PRO A 120 -24.63 13.53 -6.25
CA PRO A 120 -23.84 14.75 -6.21
C PRO A 120 -23.68 15.24 -4.77
N GLN A 121 -22.44 15.38 -4.31
CA GLN A 121 -22.17 15.96 -3.00
C GLN A 121 -22.16 17.48 -3.13
N GLN A 122 -23.00 18.15 -2.34
CA GLN A 122 -22.89 19.59 -2.16
C GLN A 122 -21.64 19.84 -1.31
N LEU A 123 -20.57 20.31 -1.95
CA LEU A 123 -19.39 20.81 -1.24
C LEU A 123 -19.72 22.21 -0.73
N ASN A 124 -19.82 22.35 0.60
CA ASN A 124 -19.81 23.66 1.20
C ASN A 124 -18.36 24.16 1.23
N LEU A 125 -18.05 25.10 0.34
CA LEU A 125 -16.73 25.75 0.23
C LEU A 125 -16.67 27.10 0.96
N GLY A 126 -17.65 27.37 1.82
CA GLY A 126 -17.73 28.58 2.63
C GLY A 126 -18.04 28.28 4.10
N ASN A 127 -17.92 29.30 4.92
CA ASN A 127 -18.38 29.27 6.30
C ASN A 127 -19.93 29.29 6.34
N SER A 128 -20.51 29.01 7.50
CA SER A 128 -21.97 28.97 7.70
C SER A 128 -22.66 30.31 7.43
N ASP A 129 -21.92 31.42 7.43
CA ASP A 129 -22.37 32.77 7.12
C ASP A 129 -22.24 33.14 5.62
N GLY A 130 -21.77 32.22 4.78
CA GLY A 130 -21.55 32.44 3.35
C GLY A 130 -20.24 33.16 3.02
N SER A 131 -19.37 33.41 3.99
CA SER A 131 -18.03 33.94 3.74
C SER A 131 -17.09 32.87 3.16
N PRO A 132 -16.06 33.26 2.38
CA PRO A 132 -15.06 32.32 1.86
C PRO A 132 -14.32 31.58 2.99
N LEU A 133 -13.89 30.34 2.73
CA LEU A 133 -13.01 29.61 3.64
C LEU A 133 -11.72 30.41 3.88
N ASP A 134 -11.41 30.66 5.16
CA ASP A 134 -10.21 31.39 5.56
C ASP A 134 -9.00 30.44 5.60
N ILE A 135 -8.16 30.51 4.57
CA ILE A 135 -6.93 29.72 4.47
C ILE A 135 -5.79 30.55 5.05
N ARG A 136 -5.59 30.45 6.37
CA ARG A 136 -4.49 31.13 7.07
C ARG A 136 -3.21 30.29 7.03
N ASP A 137 -2.08 30.95 6.78
CA ASP A 137 -0.76 30.31 6.90
C ASP A 137 -0.41 30.11 8.38
N MET A 138 -0.46 28.84 8.83
CA MET A 138 -0.19 28.50 10.23
C MET A 138 1.26 28.77 10.66
N SER A 139 2.19 28.95 9.73
CA SER A 139 3.59 29.24 10.06
C SER A 139 3.80 30.65 10.63
N SER A 140 2.85 31.55 10.40
CA SER A 140 2.87 32.94 10.87
C SER A 140 2.09 33.19 12.16
N LEU A 141 1.36 32.19 12.68
CA LEU A 141 0.47 32.36 13.82
C LEU A 141 1.20 32.07 15.14
N THR A 142 0.97 32.90 16.15
CA THR A 142 1.48 32.66 17.50
C THR A 142 0.72 31.52 18.19
N ILE A 143 1.32 30.93 19.23
CA ILE A 143 0.69 29.85 20.01
C ILE A 143 -0.67 30.27 20.57
N GLU A 144 -0.82 31.54 20.96
CA GLU A 144 -2.09 32.08 21.47
C GLU A 144 -3.16 32.16 20.36
N GLN A 145 -2.76 32.60 19.16
CA GLN A 145 -3.66 32.67 17.99
C GLN A 145 -4.10 31.27 17.51
N LEU A 146 -3.19 30.29 17.58
CA LEU A 146 -3.51 28.89 17.26
C LEU A 146 -4.52 28.30 18.25
N ARG A 147 -4.42 28.65 19.54
CA ARG A 147 -5.39 28.23 20.57
C ARG A 147 -6.77 28.86 20.36
N ALA A 148 -6.84 30.14 20.01
CA ALA A 148 -8.10 30.82 19.73
C ALA A 148 -8.85 30.19 18.53
N ILE A 149 -8.11 29.83 17.47
CA ILE A 149 -8.67 29.15 16.30
C ILE A 149 -9.17 27.74 16.66
N ALA A 150 -8.39 26.98 17.44
CA ALA A 150 -8.79 25.63 17.86
C ALA A 150 -10.06 25.61 18.74
N ASN A 151 -10.35 26.70 19.45
CA ASN A 151 -11.53 26.87 20.28
C ASN A 151 -12.73 27.50 19.53
N GLY A 152 -12.57 27.88 18.26
CA GLY A 152 -13.63 28.51 17.46
C GLY A 152 -13.94 29.96 17.86
N GLU A 153 -12.98 30.67 18.45
CA GLU A 153 -13.14 32.04 18.96
C GLU A 153 -12.60 33.11 17.98
N ALA A 154 -12.29 32.73 16.73
CA ALA A 154 -11.58 33.56 15.75
C ALA A 154 -12.34 33.75 14.43
#